data_AF-A0A846I147-F1
#
_entry.id   AF-A0A846I147-F1
#
_cell.length_a   1.000
_cell.length_b   1.000
_cell.length_c   1.000
_cell.angle_alpha   90.00
_cell.angle_beta   90.00
_cell.angle_gamma   90.00
#
_symmetry.space_group_name_H-M   'P 1'
#
loop_
_entity.id
_entity.type
_entity.pdbx_description
1 polymer ?
#
loop_
_entity_poly.entity_id
_entity_poly.type
_entity_poly.pdbx_seq_one_letter_code
_entity_poly.pdbx_strand_id
1 'polypeptide(L)'
;MELQKLTKAIWDTSRRIEDGVNTLAKKAKEYAEAEKEYRLALGKEILILRDQKVQTTLIPDVARSNVAELKFKRDIAEVTYKTCKEMLQGLQAELSGYQSILRIQQDI
;
A
#
# COMPACT_ATOMS: atom_id res chain seq x y z
N MET A 1 -15.47 34.65 8.10
CA MET A 1 -15.25 34.13 6.74
C MET A 1 -14.06 33.17 6.69
N GLU A 2 -12.90 33.50 7.30
CA GLU A 2 -11.73 32.59 7.36
C GLU A 2 -11.93 31.38 8.29
N LEU A 3 -12.56 31.55 9.45
CA LEU A 3 -12.87 30.44 10.37
C LEU A 3 -13.74 29.36 9.72
N GLN A 4 -14.78 29.77 8.96
CA GLN A 4 -15.65 28.86 8.23
C GLN A 4 -14.90 28.08 7.14
N LYS A 5 -13.91 28.69 6.48
CA LYS A 5 -13.04 28.00 5.52
C LYS A 5 -12.18 26.95 6.21
N LEU A 6 -11.60 27.28 7.38
CA LEU A 6 -10.78 26.34 8.16
C LEU A 6 -11.60 25.16 8.66
N THR A 7 -12.80 25.39 9.20
CA THR A 7 -13.71 24.32 9.62
C THR A 7 -14.09 23.41 8.45
N LYS A 8 -14.33 24.01 7.27
CA LYS A 8 -14.60 23.23 6.05
C LYS A 8 -13.40 22.38 5.63
N ALA A 9 -12.18 22.94 5.67
CA ALA A 9 -10.96 22.21 5.34
C ALA A 9 -10.70 21.03 6.29
N ILE A 10 -10.96 21.20 7.59
CA ILE A 10 -10.92 20.12 8.59
C ILE A 10 -11.90 19.01 8.22
N TRP A 11 -13.16 19.37 7.94
CA TRP A 11 -14.20 18.40 7.59
C TRP A 11 -13.89 17.64 6.29
N ASP A 12 -13.47 18.36 5.24
CA ASP A 12 -13.08 17.78 3.96
C ASP A 12 -11.88 16.82 4.12
N THR A 13 -10.89 17.20 4.94
CA THR A 13 -9.70 16.36 5.21
C THR A 13 -10.07 15.11 6.00
N SER A 14 -10.94 15.22 7.02
CA SER A 14 -11.45 14.07 7.76
C SER A 14 -12.17 13.07 6.85
N ARG A 15 -13.01 13.55 5.93
CA ARG A 15 -13.69 12.68 4.95
C ARG A 15 -12.70 11.97 4.03
N ARG A 16 -11.70 12.69 3.53
CA ARG A 16 -10.62 12.10 2.70
C ARG A 16 -9.82 11.03 3.44
N ILE A 17 -9.60 11.19 4.75
CA ILE A 17 -8.96 10.18 5.59
C ILE A 17 -9.84 8.93 5.67
N GLU A 18 -11.14 9.08 5.92
CA GLU A 18 -12.09 7.95 5.99
C GLU A 18 -12.13 7.17 4.67
N ASP A 19 -12.28 7.87 3.54
CA ASP A 19 -12.24 7.27 2.19
C ASP A 19 -10.89 6.58 1.92
N GLY A 20 -9.80 7.22 2.35
CA GLY A 20 -8.45 6.70 2.22
C GLY A 20 -8.22 5.43 3.03
N VAL A 21 -8.79 5.31 4.24
CA VAL A 21 -8.69 4.09 5.07
C VAL A 21 -9.41 2.91 4.40
N ASN A 22 -10.60 3.13 3.85
CA ASN A 22 -11.33 2.11 3.09
C ASN A 22 -10.52 1.65 1.87
N THR A 23 -9.91 2.60 1.15
CA THR A 23 -9.04 2.32 0.02
C THR A 23 -7.79 1.54 0.45
N LEU A 24 -7.16 1.93 1.56
CA LEU A 24 -5.98 1.26 2.10
C LEU A 24 -6.29 -0.19 2.48
N ALA A 25 -7.43 -0.46 3.11
CA ALA A 25 -7.85 -1.82 3.45
C ALA A 25 -8.01 -2.70 2.20
N LYS A 26 -8.59 -2.15 1.13
CA LYS A 26 -8.68 -2.84 -0.18
C LYS A 26 -7.29 -3.12 -0.75
N LYS A 27 -6.38 -2.13 -0.76
CA LYS A 27 -5.00 -2.31 -1.24
C LYS A 27 -4.19 -3.29 -0.42
N ALA A 28 -4.39 -3.33 0.89
CA ALA A 28 -3.77 -4.31 1.78
C ALA A 28 -4.20 -5.74 1.41
N LYS A 29 -5.49 -5.94 1.13
CA LYS A 29 -6.02 -7.24 0.69
C LYS A 29 -5.45 -7.64 -0.68
N GLU A 30 -5.46 -6.73 -1.64
CA GLU A 30 -4.87 -6.95 -2.98
C GLU A 30 -3.38 -7.35 -2.88
N TYR A 31 -2.60 -6.67 -2.04
CA TYR A 31 -1.21 -7.02 -1.80
C TYR A 31 -1.05 -8.41 -1.16
N ALA A 32 -1.84 -8.73 -0.13
CA ALA A 32 -1.79 -10.03 0.53
C ALA A 32 -2.15 -11.18 -0.42
N GLU A 33 -3.15 -10.98 -1.28
CA GLU A 33 -3.55 -11.95 -2.31
C GLU A 33 -2.44 -12.15 -3.35
N ALA A 34 -1.83 -11.06 -3.83
CA ALA A 34 -0.73 -11.13 -4.79
C ALA A 34 0.54 -11.80 -4.22
N GLU A 35 0.92 -11.52 -2.96
CA GLU A 35 2.04 -12.21 -2.30
C GLU A 35 1.74 -13.70 -2.13
N LYS A 36 0.52 -14.07 -1.73
CA LYS A 36 0.11 -15.48 -1.64
C LYS A 36 0.24 -16.17 -3.00
N GLU A 37 -0.30 -15.57 -4.06
CA GLU A 37 -0.26 -16.15 -5.41
C GLU A 37 1.18 -16.34 -5.89
N TYR A 38 2.02 -15.30 -5.77
CA TYR A 38 3.43 -15.35 -6.12
C TYR A 38 4.18 -16.46 -5.35
N ARG A 39 3.98 -16.57 -4.03
CA ARG A 39 4.66 -17.57 -3.20
C ARG A 39 4.27 -19.00 -3.57
N LEU A 40 2.98 -19.22 -3.83
CA LEU A 40 2.48 -20.54 -4.27
C LEU A 40 3.04 -20.91 -5.64
N ALA A 41 3.03 -19.98 -6.60
CA ALA A 41 3.56 -20.21 -7.93
C ALA A 41 5.07 -20.48 -7.90
N LEU A 42 5.84 -19.66 -7.18
CA LEU A 42 7.28 -19.85 -7.03
C LEU A 42 7.62 -21.20 -6.40
N GLY A 43 6.88 -21.61 -5.36
CA GLY A 43 7.08 -22.90 -4.72
C GLY A 43 6.80 -24.07 -5.67
N LYS A 44 5.72 -24.00 -6.44
CA LYS A 44 5.39 -25.01 -7.47
C LYS A 44 6.48 -25.08 -8.54
N GLU A 45 6.93 -23.92 -9.03
CA GLU A 45 7.95 -23.83 -10.08
C GLU A 45 9.28 -24.46 -9.63
N ILE A 46 9.70 -24.20 -8.38
CA ILE A 46 10.89 -24.84 -7.80
C ILE A 46 10.76 -26.37 -7.78
N LEU A 47 9.58 -26.90 -7.42
CA LEU A 47 9.35 -28.35 -7.41
C LEU A 47 9.39 -28.94 -8.83
N ILE A 48 8.80 -28.26 -9.80
CA ILE A 48 8.81 -28.67 -11.22
C ILE A 48 10.25 -28.70 -11.75
N LEU A 49 11.03 -27.64 -11.53
CA LEU A 49 12.42 -27.56 -12.00
C LEU A 49 13.32 -28.62 -11.33
N ARG A 50 13.04 -28.95 -10.06
CA ARG A 50 13.71 -30.04 -9.35
C ARG A 50 13.41 -31.39 -9.98
N ASP A 51 12.14 -31.65 -10.32
CA ASP A 51 11.73 -32.89 -11.01
C ASP A 51 12.36 -33.00 -12.41
N GLN A 52 12.48 -31.87 -13.11
CA GLN A 52 13.19 -31.75 -14.39
C GLN A 52 14.73 -31.88 -14.29
N LYS A 53 15.26 -32.14 -13.08
CA LYS A 53 16.70 -32.30 -12.81
C LYS A 53 17.55 -31.08 -13.22
N VAL A 54 16.96 -29.88 -13.20
CA VAL A 54 17.72 -28.63 -13.36
C VAL A 54 18.78 -28.56 -12.27
N GLN A 55 19.96 -28.06 -12.59
CA GLN A 55 21.05 -27.90 -11.63
C GLN A 55 20.56 -27.09 -10.42
N THR A 56 20.73 -27.63 -9.21
CA THR A 56 20.18 -27.06 -7.96
C THR A 56 20.54 -25.58 -7.76
N THR A 57 21.73 -25.17 -8.18
CA THR A 57 22.20 -23.78 -8.08
C THR A 57 21.47 -22.82 -9.02
N LEU A 58 20.91 -23.32 -10.14
CA LEU A 58 20.18 -22.51 -11.13
C LEU A 58 18.67 -22.44 -10.85
N ILE A 59 18.11 -23.41 -10.13
CA ILE A 59 16.67 -23.48 -9.84
C ILE A 59 16.11 -22.15 -9.28
N PRO A 60 16.74 -21.48 -8.29
CA PRO A 60 16.20 -20.24 -7.75
C PRO A 60 16.07 -19.11 -8.77
N ASP A 61 17.01 -19.01 -9.71
CA ASP A 61 17.05 -17.94 -10.69
C ASP A 61 16.05 -18.22 -11.82
N VAL A 62 16.01 -19.46 -12.30
CA VAL A 62 15.05 -19.90 -13.32
C VAL A 62 13.62 -19.81 -12.78
N ALA A 63 13.36 -20.28 -11.57
CA ALA A 63 12.03 -20.21 -10.98
C ALA A 63 11.52 -18.78 -10.86
N ARG A 64 12.36 -17.86 -10.36
CA ARG A 64 12.00 -16.43 -10.25
C ARG A 64 11.79 -15.77 -11.61
N SER A 65 12.55 -16.18 -12.62
CA SER A 65 12.37 -15.72 -14.00
C SER A 65 11.02 -16.18 -14.56
N ASN A 66 10.66 -17.45 -14.35
CA ASN A 66 9.42 -18.04 -14.89
C ASN A 66 8.16 -17.44 -14.25
N VAL A 67 8.24 -17.02 -12.98
CA VAL A 67 7.11 -16.35 -12.28
C VAL A 67 7.29 -14.84 -12.15
N ALA A 68 8.13 -14.23 -12.99
CA ALA A 68 8.48 -12.81 -12.90
C ALA A 68 7.26 -11.87 -13.00
N GLU A 69 6.26 -12.22 -13.80
CA GLU A 69 5.01 -11.43 -13.90
C GLU A 69 4.23 -11.39 -12.58
N LEU A 70 4.14 -12.51 -11.86
CA LEU A 70 3.48 -12.57 -10.56
C LEU A 70 4.26 -11.76 -9.52
N LYS A 71 5.60 -11.81 -9.57
CA LYS A 71 6.46 -10.97 -8.75
C LYS A 71 6.20 -9.49 -9.03
N PHE A 72 6.14 -9.10 -10.30
CA PHE A 72 5.89 -7.72 -10.70
C PHE A 72 4.52 -7.21 -10.20
N LYS A 73 3.46 -8.01 -10.36
CA LYS A 73 2.12 -7.67 -9.84
C LYS A 73 2.13 -7.46 -8.33
N ARG A 74 2.80 -8.37 -7.60
CA ARG A 74 2.98 -8.23 -6.15
C ARG A 74 3.73 -6.94 -5.80
N ASP A 75 4.85 -6.68 -6.46
CA ASP A 75 5.69 -5.51 -6.16
C ASP A 75 4.92 -4.21 -6.39
N ILE A 76 4.11 -4.14 -7.46
CA ILE A 76 3.19 -3.01 -7.68
C ILE A 76 2.19 -2.90 -6.52
N ALA A 77 1.56 -4.00 -6.12
CA ALA A 77 0.57 -3.98 -5.05
C ALA A 77 1.17 -3.54 -3.71
N GLU A 78 2.41 -3.97 -3.42
CA GLU A 78 3.16 -3.58 -2.23
C GLU A 78 3.46 -2.07 -2.23
N VAL A 79 4.02 -1.56 -3.33
CA VAL A 79 4.35 -0.14 -3.47
C VAL A 79 3.07 0.69 -3.37
N THR A 80 1.99 0.28 -4.04
CA THR A 80 0.70 0.96 -3.99
C THR A 80 0.16 1.03 -2.56
N TYR A 81 0.18 -0.09 -1.82
CA TYR A 81 -0.26 -0.12 -0.43
C TYR A 81 0.58 0.81 0.46
N LYS A 82 1.92 0.78 0.30
CA LYS A 82 2.84 1.66 1.05
C LYS A 82 2.57 3.14 0.75
N THR A 83 2.43 3.51 -0.52
CA THR A 83 2.13 4.89 -0.92
C THR A 83 0.77 5.34 -0.37
N CYS A 84 -0.27 4.50 -0.42
CA CYS A 84 -1.56 4.83 0.19
C CYS A 84 -1.44 5.10 1.71
N LYS A 85 -0.61 4.32 2.41
CA LYS A 85 -0.34 4.51 3.84
C LYS A 85 0.38 5.84 4.11
N GLU A 86 1.39 6.18 3.32
CA GLU A 86 2.12 7.45 3.42
C GLU A 86 1.22 8.65 3.14
N MET A 87 0.35 8.55 2.13
CA MET A 87 -0.64 9.59 1.83
C MET A 87 -1.59 9.83 3.01
N LEU A 88 -2.07 8.76 3.65
CA LEU A 88 -2.92 8.88 4.84
C LEU A 88 -2.20 9.55 6.01
N GLN A 89 -0.92 9.25 6.21
CA GLN A 89 -0.10 9.92 7.22
C GLN A 89 0.07 11.41 6.91
N GLY A 90 0.25 11.77 5.63
CA GLY A 90 0.26 13.16 5.18
C GLY A 90 -1.04 13.90 5.49
N LEU A 91 -2.20 13.29 5.20
CA LEU A 91 -3.50 13.88 5.53
C LEU A 91 -3.73 14.03 7.03
N GLN A 92 -3.24 13.10 7.85
CA GLN A 92 -3.29 13.22 9.31
C GLN A 92 -2.45 14.41 9.80
N ALA A 93 -1.24 14.57 9.26
CA ALA A 93 -0.39 15.72 9.58
C ALA A 93 -1.04 17.06 9.16
N GLU A 94 -1.68 17.10 7.98
CA GLU A 94 -2.43 18.26 7.50
C GLU A 94 -3.58 18.62 8.46
N LEU A 95 -4.37 17.62 8.87
CA LEU A 95 -5.46 17.79 9.84
C LEU A 95 -4.97 18.34 11.18
N SER A 96 -3.86 17.80 11.71
CA SER A 96 -3.24 18.31 12.94
C SER A 96 -2.75 19.75 12.80
N GLY A 97 -2.25 20.13 11.62
CA GLY A 97 -1.91 21.51 11.29
C GLY A 97 -3.13 22.43 11.38
N TYR A 98 -4.24 22.05 10.74
CA TYR A 98 -5.48 22.84 10.78
C TYR A 98 -6.06 22.97 12.19
N GLN A 99 -6.06 21.90 12.99
CA GLN A 99 -6.48 21.93 14.38
C GLN A 99 -5.62 22.87 15.23
N SER A 100 -4.31 22.91 14.98
CA SER A 100 -3.39 23.78 15.71
C SER A 100 -3.64 25.26 15.39
N ILE A 101 -3.87 25.59 14.11
CA ILE A 101 -4.24 26.94 13.67
C ILE A 101 -5.58 27.36 14.28
N LEU A 102 -6.57 26.46 14.27
CA LEU A 102 -7.89 26.72 14.83
C LEU A 102 -7.81 27.09 16.33
N ARG A 103 -7.01 26.36 17.10
CA ARG A 103 -6.80 26.64 18.52
C ARG A 103 -6.23 28.04 18.74
N ILE A 104 -5.17 28.39 18.01
CA ILE A 104 -4.54 29.73 18.13
C ILE A 104 -5.55 30.84 17.79
N GLN A 105 -6.43 30.63 16.80
CA GLN A 105 -7.45 31.63 16.44
C GLN A 105 -8.59 31.76 17.46
N GLN A 106 -8.83 30.74 18.30
CA GLN A 106 -9.81 30.81 19.39
C GLN A 106 -9.27 31.56 20.62
N ASP A 107 -7.95 31.59 20.79
CA ASP A 107 -7.27 32.24 21.91
C ASP A 107 -7.04 33.75 21.70
N ILE A 108 -7.36 34.28 20.51
CA ILE A 108 -7.27 35.71 20.11
C ILE A 108 -8.68 36.32 20.10
#